data_AF-A0A848KBI3-F1
#
_entry.id   AF-A0A848KBI3-F1
#
_cell.length_a   1.000
_cell.length_b   1.000
_cell.length_c   1.000
_cell.angle_alpha   90.00
_cell.angle_beta   90.00
_cell.angle_gamma   90.00
#
_symmetry.space_group_name_H-M   'P 1'
#
loop_
_entity.id
_entity.type
_entity.pdbx_description
1 polymer ?
#
loop_
_entity_poly.entity_id
_entity_poly.type
_entity_poly.pdbx_seq_one_letter_code
_entity_poly.pdbx_strand_id
1 'polypeptide(L)'
;MTKWVCPPRSSSGQERTDMVMRDTASNDTVDRTRRTRDDATELADVVVRIAGGDVDSFAELYDRTCAGVYGITLQVLRDAGFAEAVTEEIYLEVWRTAGKFDPSRGSVLSWLIDMTYARAIERARLERSRTDRGSHSQLMTGPP
;
A
#
# COMPACT_ATOMS: atom_id res chain seq x y z
N MET A 1 -2.21 4.99 -21.54
CA MET A 1 -1.03 4.76 -20.68
C MET A 1 -0.69 6.09 -20.03
N THR A 2 -1.39 6.44 -18.95
CA THR A 2 -1.10 7.64 -18.17
C THR A 2 -0.49 7.14 -16.87
N LYS A 3 0.83 7.25 -16.77
CA LYS A 3 1.65 6.87 -15.61
C LYS A 3 1.29 7.85 -14.48
N TRP A 4 0.50 7.40 -13.51
CA TRP A 4 0.12 8.21 -12.35
C TRP A 4 1.30 8.24 -11.37
N VAL A 5 1.85 9.43 -11.14
CA VAL A 5 2.94 9.67 -10.18
C VAL A 5 2.36 10.39 -8.97
N CYS A 6 2.49 9.81 -7.77
CA CYS A 6 2.08 10.45 -6.51
C CYS A 6 2.90 11.73 -6.24
N PRO A 7 2.26 12.88 -5.96
CA PRO A 7 2.97 14.12 -5.63
C PRO A 7 3.47 14.12 -4.16
N PRO A 8 4.59 14.82 -3.85
CA PRO A 8 5.11 14.93 -2.50
C PRO A 8 4.31 15.93 -1.66
N ARG A 9 3.97 15.54 -0.42
CA ARG A 9 3.26 16.35 0.57
C ARG A 9 4.14 17.49 1.08
N SER A 10 3.87 18.73 0.66
CA SER A 10 4.55 19.92 1.17
C SER A 10 4.10 20.27 2.59
N SER A 11 5.04 20.27 3.54
CA SER A 11 4.94 20.95 4.82
C SER A 11 5.15 22.45 4.63
N SER A 12 4.29 23.31 5.19
CA SER A 12 4.60 24.65 5.74
C SER A 12 3.32 25.36 6.18
N GLY A 13 3.30 25.87 7.42
CA GLY A 13 2.30 26.85 7.85
C GLY A 13 1.81 26.65 9.28
N GLN A 14 2.68 26.87 10.25
CA GLN A 14 2.32 27.03 11.66
C GLN A 14 2.47 28.51 12.04
N GLU A 15 1.42 29.13 12.60
CA GLU A 15 1.51 30.14 13.66
C GLU A 15 0.08 30.41 14.22
N ARG A 16 -0.12 30.17 15.54
CA ARG A 16 -0.35 31.17 16.62
C ARG A 16 -1.76 31.78 16.58
N THR A 17 -2.57 31.89 17.64
CA THR A 17 -2.51 31.74 19.11
C THR A 17 -3.98 31.69 19.55
N ASP A 18 -4.39 30.89 20.53
CA ASP A 18 -5.02 31.41 21.75
C ASP A 18 -5.40 30.32 22.74
N MET A 19 -5.04 30.63 23.98
CA MET A 19 -5.12 29.82 25.18
C MET A 19 -6.54 29.92 25.73
N VAL A 20 -7.32 28.83 25.63
CA VAL A 20 -8.48 28.60 26.50
C VAL A 20 -8.22 27.32 27.28
N MET A 21 -7.92 27.48 28.57
CA MET A 21 -7.99 26.42 29.56
C MET A 21 -9.45 25.96 29.66
N ARG A 22 -9.73 24.73 29.19
CA ARG A 22 -10.98 24.01 29.44
C ARG A 22 -10.69 22.52 29.44
N ASP A 23 -11.20 21.81 30.45
CA ASP A 23 -11.15 20.36 30.65
C ASP A 23 -11.31 19.53 29.37
N THR A 24 -10.23 18.96 28.81
CA THR A 24 -10.30 17.87 27.82
C THR A 24 -9.02 17.02 27.83
N ALA A 25 -8.90 16.04 28.74
CA ALA A 25 -7.84 15.02 28.64
C ALA A 25 -8.37 13.58 28.58
N SER A 26 -9.71 13.39 28.55
CA SER A 26 -10.33 12.05 28.54
C SER A 26 -11.14 11.73 27.27
N ASN A 27 -11.44 12.71 26.41
CA ASN A 27 -12.30 12.49 25.24
C ASN A 27 -11.53 12.23 23.92
N ASP A 28 -10.24 12.61 23.83
CA ASP A 28 -9.45 12.52 22.59
C ASP A 28 -9.06 11.09 22.19
N THR A 29 -8.80 10.20 23.15
CA THR A 29 -8.43 8.80 22.87
C THR A 29 -9.62 7.99 22.36
N VAL A 30 -10.81 8.27 22.88
CA VAL A 30 -12.06 7.61 22.47
C VAL A 30 -12.47 8.06 21.07
N ASP A 31 -12.33 9.36 20.75
CA ASP A 31 -12.64 9.87 19.40
C ASP A 31 -11.70 9.29 18.33
N ARG A 32 -10.40 9.21 18.60
CA ARG A 32 -9.43 8.66 17.64
C ARG A 32 -9.70 7.19 17.33
N THR A 33 -9.97 6.38 18.36
CA THR A 33 -10.24 4.95 18.20
C THR A 33 -11.54 4.72 17.42
N ARG A 34 -12.56 5.56 17.67
CA ARG A 34 -13.82 5.52 16.93
C ARG A 34 -13.61 5.84 15.45
N ARG A 35 -12.90 6.92 15.13
CA ARG A 35 -12.59 7.29 13.74
C ARG A 35 -11.89 6.17 12.99
N THR A 36 -10.86 5.56 13.57
CA THR A 36 -10.14 4.46 12.89
C THR A 36 -11.02 3.24 12.60
N ARG A 37 -12.03 2.97 13.44
CA ARG A 37 -12.98 1.87 13.22
C ARG A 37 -14.00 2.23 12.14
N ASP A 38 -14.49 3.47 12.17
CA ASP A 38 -15.41 3.99 11.17
C ASP A 38 -14.71 4.01 9.79
N ASP A 39 -13.46 4.50 9.71
CA ASP A 39 -12.61 4.45 8.51
C ASP A 39 -12.39 3.00 8.01
N ALA A 40 -12.17 2.06 8.92
CA ALA A 40 -11.97 0.65 8.56
C ALA A 40 -13.26 0.00 8.03
N THR A 41 -14.41 0.42 8.53
CA THR A 41 -15.74 -0.03 8.09
C THR A 41 -16.07 0.56 6.72
N GLU A 42 -15.80 1.86 6.52
CA GLU A 42 -15.92 2.51 5.22
C GLU A 42 -15.07 1.82 4.14
N LEU A 43 -13.82 1.47 4.46
CA LEU A 43 -12.95 0.73 3.54
C LEU A 43 -13.50 -0.67 3.23
N ALA A 44 -14.12 -1.36 4.19
CA ALA A 44 -14.75 -2.65 3.94
C ALA A 44 -15.91 -2.53 2.93
N ASP A 45 -16.76 -1.52 3.09
CA ASP A 45 -17.87 -1.24 2.16
C ASP A 45 -17.36 -0.91 0.75
N VAL A 46 -16.26 -0.15 0.65
CA VAL A 46 -15.58 0.13 -0.62
C VAL A 46 -15.16 -1.18 -1.31
N VAL A 47 -14.51 -2.10 -0.59
CA VAL A 47 -14.07 -3.38 -1.16
C VAL A 47 -15.23 -4.28 -1.61
N VAL A 48 -16.35 -4.25 -0.88
CA VAL A 48 -17.57 -4.98 -1.28
C VAL A 48 -18.11 -4.45 -2.62
N ARG A 49 -18.10 -3.13 -2.85
CA ARG A 49 -18.50 -2.54 -4.13
C ARG A 49 -17.52 -2.89 -5.26
N ILE A 50 -16.22 -2.91 -4.98
CA ILE A 50 -15.19 -3.36 -5.93
C ILE A 50 -15.44 -4.81 -6.37
N ALA A 51 -15.87 -5.70 -5.46
CA ALA A 51 -16.21 -7.07 -5.80
C ALA A 51 -17.37 -7.17 -6.82
N GLY A 52 -18.25 -6.15 -6.87
CA GLY A 52 -19.30 -6.00 -7.87
C GLY A 52 -18.83 -5.34 -9.19
N GLY A 53 -17.55 -4.99 -9.31
CA GLY A 53 -16.98 -4.32 -10.48
C GLY A 53 -17.11 -2.79 -10.48
N ASP A 54 -17.32 -2.17 -9.32
CA ASP A 54 -17.36 -0.72 -9.20
C ASP A 54 -15.95 -0.09 -9.32
N VAL A 55 -15.72 0.60 -10.43
CA VAL A 55 -14.45 1.25 -10.77
C VAL A 55 -14.21 2.49 -9.89
N ASP A 56 -15.25 3.22 -9.52
CA ASP A 56 -15.10 4.45 -8.72
C ASP A 56 -14.67 4.10 -7.28
N SER A 57 -15.26 3.05 -6.73
CA SER A 57 -14.82 2.49 -5.43
C SER A 57 -13.38 1.99 -5.47
N PHE A 58 -12.95 1.42 -6.61
CA PHE A 58 -11.55 1.01 -6.76
C PHE A 58 -10.58 2.19 -6.80
N ALA A 59 -10.95 3.26 -7.52
CA ALA A 59 -10.18 4.50 -7.53
C ALA A 59 -10.08 5.11 -6.12
N GLU A 60 -11.18 5.12 -5.37
CA GLU A 60 -11.18 5.59 -3.98
C GLU A 60 -10.25 4.78 -3.08
N LEU A 61 -10.28 3.44 -3.17
CA LEU A 61 -9.36 2.59 -2.42
C LEU A 61 -7.90 2.91 -2.79
N TYR A 62 -7.62 3.04 -4.09
CA TYR A 62 -6.30 3.34 -4.61
C TYR A 62 -5.78 4.69 -4.07
N ASP A 63 -6.58 5.75 -4.16
CA ASP A 63 -6.20 7.10 -3.70
C ASP A 63 -5.88 7.12 -2.19
N ARG A 64 -6.66 6.37 -1.39
CA ARG A 64 -6.47 6.29 0.06
C ARG A 64 -5.23 5.47 0.46
N THR A 65 -4.83 4.47 -0.33
CA THR A 65 -3.86 3.44 0.12
C THR A 65 -2.58 3.32 -0.71
N CYS A 66 -2.53 3.87 -1.93
CA CYS A 66 -1.41 3.71 -2.86
C CYS A 66 -0.08 4.18 -2.29
N ALA A 67 -0.06 5.35 -1.65
CA ALA A 67 1.18 5.89 -1.05
C ALA A 67 1.78 4.93 0.00
N GLY A 68 0.95 4.28 0.81
CA GLY A 68 1.39 3.31 1.81
C GLY A 68 1.91 2.02 1.19
N VAL A 69 1.17 1.45 0.24
CA VAL A 69 1.56 0.22 -0.49
C VAL A 69 2.86 0.42 -1.25
N TYR A 70 2.99 1.54 -1.96
CA TYR A 70 4.20 1.88 -2.70
C TYR A 70 5.39 2.05 -1.74
N GLY A 71 5.19 2.75 -0.61
CA GLY A 71 6.23 2.93 0.41
C GLY A 71 6.78 1.61 0.96
N ILE A 72 5.89 0.67 1.29
CA ILE A 72 6.27 -0.68 1.75
C ILE A 72 7.02 -1.43 0.64
N THR A 73 6.49 -1.41 -0.58
CA THR A 73 7.08 -2.12 -1.72
C THR A 73 8.48 -1.58 -2.04
N LEU A 74 8.64 -0.25 -2.02
CA LEU A 74 9.92 0.41 -2.21
C LEU A 74 10.93 0.05 -1.12
N GLN A 75 10.49 -0.04 0.14
CA GLN A 75 11.35 -0.45 1.25
C GLN A 75 11.86 -1.89 1.09
N VAL A 76 11.02 -2.79 0.58
CA VAL A 76 11.37 -4.21 0.38
C VAL A 76 12.26 -4.40 -0.85
N LEU A 77 11.93 -3.75 -1.98
CA LEU A 77 12.63 -3.95 -3.26
C LEU A 77 13.86 -3.06 -3.44
N ARG A 78 13.89 -1.89 -2.80
CA ARG A 78 14.95 -0.87 -2.92
C ARG A 78 15.23 -0.42 -4.35
N ASP A 79 14.25 -0.57 -5.23
CA ASP A 79 14.28 -0.14 -6.63
C ASP A 79 12.93 0.49 -6.98
N ALA A 80 12.95 1.73 -7.47
CA ALA A 80 11.72 2.48 -7.76
C ALA A 80 10.95 1.91 -8.95
N GLY A 81 11.63 1.41 -9.98
CA GLY A 81 11.00 0.84 -11.17
C GLY A 81 10.26 -0.46 -10.85
N PHE A 82 10.87 -1.34 -10.06
CA PHE A 82 10.21 -2.54 -9.58
C PHE A 82 9.13 -2.24 -8.55
N ALA A 83 9.31 -1.24 -7.69
CA ALA A 83 8.28 -0.86 -6.73
C ALA A 83 7.01 -0.37 -7.41
N GLU A 84 7.13 0.44 -8.46
CA GLU A 84 5.99 0.91 -9.25
C GLU A 84 5.25 -0.26 -9.91
N ALA A 85 5.98 -1.11 -10.64
CA ALA A 85 5.38 -2.26 -11.32
C ALA A 85 4.70 -3.23 -10.36
N VAL A 86 5.32 -3.55 -9.22
CA VAL A 86 4.71 -4.45 -8.22
C VAL A 86 3.50 -3.81 -7.54
N THR A 87 3.51 -2.49 -7.33
CA THR A 87 2.35 -1.78 -6.78
C THR A 87 1.16 -1.91 -7.73
N GLU A 88 1.36 -1.70 -9.03
CA GLU A 88 0.30 -1.91 -10.04
C GLU A 88 -0.22 -3.36 -10.03
N GLU A 89 0.68 -4.35 -9.97
CA GLU A 89 0.31 -5.77 -9.88
C GLU A 89 -0.52 -6.09 -8.62
N ILE A 90 -0.20 -5.48 -7.48
CA ILE A 90 -0.96 -5.63 -6.23
C ILE A 90 -2.38 -5.10 -6.43
N TYR A 91 -2.56 -3.92 -7.01
CA TYR A 91 -3.90 -3.36 -7.23
C TYR A 91 -4.71 -4.15 -8.26
N LEU A 92 -4.07 -4.72 -9.29
CA LEU A 92 -4.74 -5.66 -10.19
C LEU A 92 -5.18 -6.94 -9.46
N GLU A 93 -4.38 -7.42 -8.51
CA GLU A 93 -4.77 -8.56 -7.66
C GLU A 93 -5.93 -8.20 -6.74
N VAL A 94 -5.92 -7.00 -6.15
CA VAL A 94 -7.04 -6.50 -5.34
C VAL A 94 -8.33 -6.50 -6.14
N TRP A 95 -8.33 -5.96 -7.36
CA TRP A 95 -9.51 -5.98 -8.24
C TRP A 95 -10.04 -7.41 -8.47
N ARG A 96 -9.14 -8.37 -8.72
CA ARG A 96 -9.51 -9.78 -8.99
C ARG A 96 -9.96 -10.54 -7.75
N THR A 97 -9.50 -10.14 -6.56
CA THR A 97 -9.69 -10.89 -5.32
C THR A 97 -10.55 -10.18 -4.29
N ALA A 98 -11.06 -8.98 -4.59
CA ALA A 98 -11.96 -8.22 -3.72
C ALA A 98 -13.15 -9.07 -3.23
N GLY A 99 -13.75 -9.91 -4.08
CA GLY A 99 -14.84 -10.81 -3.68
C GLY A 99 -14.46 -11.92 -2.69
N LYS A 100 -13.16 -12.10 -2.41
CA LYS A 100 -12.65 -13.03 -1.39
C LYS A 100 -12.33 -12.33 -0.06
N PHE A 101 -12.45 -11.00 0.00
CA PHE A 101 -12.29 -10.27 1.24
C PHE A 101 -13.40 -10.64 2.21
N ASP A 102 -13.01 -10.92 3.45
CA ASP A 102 -13.93 -11.26 4.53
C ASP A 102 -13.64 -10.32 5.71
N PRO A 103 -14.54 -9.37 6.03
CA PRO A 103 -14.34 -8.41 7.10
C PRO A 103 -14.25 -9.05 8.50
N SER A 104 -14.70 -10.31 8.65
CA SER A 104 -14.54 -11.05 9.92
C SER A 104 -13.10 -11.51 10.17
N ARG A 105 -12.27 -11.59 9.13
CA ARG A 105 -10.88 -12.08 9.21
C ARG A 105 -9.86 -10.97 9.44
N GLY A 106 -10.26 -9.71 9.30
CA GLY A 106 -9.39 -8.55 9.51
C GLY A 106 -9.82 -7.32 8.71
N SER A 107 -9.09 -6.23 8.91
CA SER A 107 -9.33 -4.98 8.18
C SER A 107 -8.84 -5.06 6.73
N VAL A 108 -9.41 -4.24 5.84
CA VAL A 108 -8.93 -4.08 4.46
C VAL A 108 -7.46 -3.68 4.41
N LEU A 109 -7.02 -2.80 5.32
CA LEU A 109 -5.62 -2.39 5.39
C LEU A 109 -4.69 -3.54 5.74
N SER A 110 -5.06 -4.37 6.72
CA SER A 110 -4.28 -5.57 7.08
C SER A 110 -4.17 -6.53 5.91
N TRP A 111 -5.30 -6.81 5.25
CA TRP A 111 -5.34 -7.67 4.07
C TRP A 111 -4.48 -7.14 2.91
N LEU A 112 -4.53 -5.83 2.66
CA LEU A 112 -3.73 -5.17 1.63
C LEU A 112 -2.23 -5.20 1.96
N ILE A 113 -1.86 -4.97 3.22
CA ILE A 113 -0.47 -5.05 3.69
C ILE A 113 0.07 -6.47 3.55
N ASP A 114 -0.70 -7.49 3.92
CA ASP A 114 -0.31 -8.89 3.75
C ASP A 114 -0.06 -9.24 2.29
N MET A 115 -0.95 -8.82 1.39
CA MET A 115 -0.78 -9.00 -0.05
C MET A 115 0.48 -8.27 -0.57
N THR A 116 0.71 -7.06 -0.06
CA THR A 116 1.88 -6.24 -0.42
C THR A 116 3.18 -6.93 -0.05
N TYR A 117 3.32 -7.38 1.20
CA TYR A 117 4.52 -8.09 1.66
C TYR A 117 4.73 -9.40 0.91
N ALA A 118 3.67 -10.19 0.71
CA ALA A 118 3.76 -11.44 -0.04
C ALA A 118 4.32 -11.21 -1.45
N ARG A 119 3.78 -10.22 -2.18
CA ARG A 119 4.22 -9.89 -3.55
C ARG A 119 5.62 -9.29 -3.59
N ALA A 120 5.94 -8.35 -2.70
CA ALA A 120 7.26 -7.73 -2.66
C ALA A 120 8.36 -8.74 -2.31
N ILE A 121 8.11 -9.66 -1.38
CA ILE A 121 9.07 -10.73 -1.02
C ILE A 121 9.27 -11.68 -2.19
N GLU A 122 8.19 -12.10 -2.86
CA GLU A 122 8.28 -12.97 -4.03
C GLU A 122 9.11 -12.32 -5.14
N ARG A 123 8.83 -11.06 -5.45
CA ARG A 123 9.62 -10.29 -6.42
C ARG A 123 11.09 -10.18 -6.02
N ALA A 124 11.38 -9.90 -4.75
CA ALA A 124 12.76 -9.81 -4.25
C ALA A 124 13.53 -11.13 -4.36
N ARG A 125 12.84 -12.28 -4.17
CA ARG A 125 13.44 -13.61 -4.35
C ARG A 125 13.81 -13.84 -5.81
N LEU A 126 12.90 -13.52 -6.74
CA LEU A 126 13.13 -13.68 -8.17
C LEU A 126 14.32 -12.83 -8.67
N GLU A 127 14.45 -11.59 -8.18
CA GLU A 127 15.58 -10.73 -8.55
C GLU A 127 16.92 -11.26 -8.03
N ARG A 128 16.99 -11.75 -6.79
CA ARG A 128 18.22 -12.37 -6.27
C ARG A 128 18.64 -13.57 -7.12
N SER A 129 17.70 -14.42 -7.52
CA SER A 129 17.98 -15.58 -8.38
C SER A 129 18.39 -15.20 -9.82
N ARG A 130 18.02 -14.01 -10.32
CA ARG A 130 18.48 -13.49 -11.61
C ARG A 130 19.94 -13.03 -11.52
N THR A 131 20.29 -12.29 -10.47
CA THR A 131 21.66 -11.80 -10.25
C THR A 131 22.65 -12.94 -10.02
N ASP A 132 22.26 -13.98 -9.26
CA ASP A 132 23.11 -15.14 -8.98
C ASP A 132 23.45 -15.94 -10.25
N ARG A 133 22.47 -16.15 -11.15
CA ARG A 133 22.69 -16.82 -12.44
C ARG A 133 23.54 -16.01 -13.41
N GLY A 134 23.39 -14.68 -13.44
CA GLY A 134 24.21 -13.81 -14.28
C GLY A 134 25.68 -13.75 -13.85
N SER A 135 25.93 -13.88 -12.54
CA SER A 135 27.28 -13.89 -11.98
C SER A 135 28.05 -15.17 -12.31
N HIS A 136 27.35 -16.31 -12.38
CA HIS A 136 27.95 -17.61 -12.69
C HIS A 136 28.27 -17.78 -14.19
N SER A 137 27.55 -17.09 -15.10
CA SER A 137 27.83 -17.16 -16.55
C SER A 137 29.08 -16.37 -17.00
N GLN A 138 29.64 -15.50 -16.17
CA GLN A 138 30.79 -14.65 -16.53
C GLN A 138 32.15 -15.36 -16.34
N LEU A 139 32.21 -16.49 -15.60
CA LEU A 139 33.48 -17.15 -15.24
C LEU A 139 33.89 -18.30 -16.19
N MET A 140 33.18 -18.53 -17.29
CA MET A 140 33.40 -19.70 -18.15
C MET A 140 33.72 -19.35 -19.61
N THR A 141 34.45 -18.25 -19.85
CA THR A 141 35.08 -17.94 -21.16
C THR A 141 36.45 -17.31 -20.98
N GLY A 142 37.47 -18.15 -20.80
CA GLY A 142 38.88 -17.82 -21.08
C GLY A 142 39.38 -18.72 -22.21
N PRO A 143 39.94 -18.19 -23.32
CA PRO A 143 40.37 -18.98 -24.48
C PRO A 143 41.68 -19.76 -24.20
N PRO A 144 41.99 -20.82 -24.99
CA PRO A 144 42.94 -21.90 -24.66
C PRO A 144 44.41 -21.50 -24.61
#